data_AF-A0A0F9QRF6-F1
#
_entry.id   AF-A0A0F9QRF6-F1
#
_cell.length_a   1.000
_cell.length_b   1.000
_cell.length_c   1.000
_cell.angle_alpha   90.00
_cell.angle_beta   90.00
_cell.angle_gamma   90.00
#
_symmetry.space_group_name_H-M   'P 1'
#
loop_
_entity.id
_entity.type
_entity.pdbx_description
1 polymer ?
#
loop_
_entity_poly.entity_id
_entity_poly.type
_entity_poly.pdbx_seq_one_letter_code
_entity_poly.pdbx_strand_id
1 'polypeptide(L)' 'MGKFELWKDKKGEWRWNLVARNGQVIAVSEGYSSKAGAKNGIRSVRLNAPLARVVEKDAK' A
#
# COMPACT_ATOMS: atom_id res chain seq x y z
N MET A 1 -12.42 -9.00 -6.82
CA MET A 1 -12.08 -8.21 -5.61
C MET A 1 -10.80 -7.41 -5.89
N GLY A 2 -10.54 -6.35 -5.15
CA GLY A 2 -9.24 -5.67 -5.23
C GLY A 2 -8.12 -6.59 -4.72
N LYS A 3 -6.87 -6.33 -5.13
CA LYS A 3 -5.72 -7.18 -4.79
C LYS A 3 -4.49 -6.32 -4.48
N PHE A 4 -3.59 -6.85 -3.65
CA PHE A 4 -2.27 -6.27 -3.44
C PHE A 4 -1.27 -6.95 -4.38
N GLU A 5 -0.58 -6.16 -5.17
CA GLU A 5 0.57 -6.62 -5.96
C GLU A 5 1.83 -6.26 -5.20
N LEU A 6 2.71 -7.22 -4.92
CA LEU A 6 3.96 -7.03 -4.16
C LEU A 6 5.14 -7.50 -5.01
N TRP A 7 6.11 -6.62 -5.23
CA TRP A 7 7.30 -6.92 -6.03
C TRP A 7 8.55 -6.27 -5.44
N LYS A 8 9.72 -6.66 -5.95
CA LYS A 8 11.00 -6.03 -5.66
C LYS A 8 11.38 -5.15 -6.84
N ASP A 9 11.73 -3.90 -6.59
CA ASP A 9 12.14 -2.96 -7.62
C ASP A 9 13.61 -3.14 -8.05
N LYS A 10 14.05 -2.35 -9.03
CA LYS A 10 15.42 -2.38 -9.55
C LYS A 10 16.48 -1.90 -8.54
N LYS A 11 16.08 -1.11 -7.53
CA LYS A 11 16.95 -0.65 -6.43
C LYS A 11 17.02 -1.66 -5.29
N GLY A 12 16.25 -2.74 -5.40
CA GLY A 12 16.19 -3.82 -4.43
C GLY A 12 15.21 -3.60 -3.29
N GLU A 13 14.40 -2.55 -3.35
CA GLU A 13 13.35 -2.26 -2.38
C GLU A 13 12.09 -3.06 -2.71
N TRP A 14 11.34 -3.45 -1.69
CA TRP A 14 10.04 -4.10 -1.82
C TRP A 14 8.96 -3.04 -1.87
N ARG A 15 8.06 -3.13 -2.85
CA ARG A 15 6.95 -2.19 -3.05
C ARG A 15 5.67 -2.95 -3.27
N TRP A 16 4.55 -2.33 -2.93
CA TRP A 16 3.24 -2.87 -3.22
C TRP A 16 2.27 -1.81 -3.76
N ASN A 17 1.32 -2.27 -4.58
CA ASN A 17 0.19 -1.48 -5.07
C ASN A 17 -1.11 -2.14 -4.61
N LEU A 18 -2.09 -1.31 -4.28
CA LEU A 18 -3.48 -1.76 -4.18
C LEU A 18 -4.17 -1.50 -5.52
N VAL A 19 -4.64 -2.57 -6.15
CA VAL A 19 -5.34 -2.54 -7.43
C VAL A 19 -6.82 -2.78 -7.18
N ALA A 20 -7.66 -1.86 -7.65
CA ALA A 20 -9.11 -1.96 -7.58
C ALA A 20 -9.65 -3.03 -8.56
N ARG A 21 -10.94 -3.36 -8.43
CA ARG A 21 -11.59 -4.39 -9.27
C ARG A 21 -11.54 -4.07 -10.77
N ASN A 22 -11.50 -2.79 -11.12
CA ASN A 22 -11.43 -2.30 -12.49
C ASN A 22 -9.99 -2.25 -13.04
N GLY A 23 -9.01 -2.77 -12.30
CA GLY A 23 -7.60 -2.79 -12.71
C GLY A 23 -6.83 -1.50 -12.43
N GLN A 24 -7.46 -0.46 -11.90
CA GLN A 24 -6.77 0.80 -11.58
C GLN A 24 -6.00 0.69 -10.26
N VAL A 25 -4.79 1.24 -10.24
CA VAL A 25 -4.00 1.40 -9.01
C VAL A 25 -4.60 2.54 -8.21
N ILE A 26 -4.98 2.26 -6.96
CA ILE A 26 -5.61 3.23 -6.04
C ILE A 26 -4.74 3.58 -4.84
N ALA A 27 -3.67 2.81 -4.58
CA ALA A 27 -2.64 3.16 -3.61
C ALA A 27 -1.30 2.56 -4.03
N VAL A 28 -0.23 3.30 -3.76
CA VAL A 28 1.17 2.90 -4.01
C VAL A 28 1.93 3.02 -2.70
N SER A 29 2.72 2.01 -2.36
CA SER A 29 3.56 2.05 -1.18
C SER A 29 4.88 2.77 -1.42
N GLU A 30 5.51 3.21 -0.33
CA GLU A 30 6.94 3.50 -0.32
C GLU A 30 7.78 2.21 -0.50
N GLY A 31 9.08 2.39 -0.72
CA GLY A 31 10.05 1.29 -0.75
C GLY A 31 10.36 0.76 0.65
N TYR A 32 10.24 -0.56 0.84
CA TYR A 32 10.65 -1.24 2.05
C TYR A 32 11.98 -1.97 1.83
N SER A 33 12.85 -1.97 2.83
CA SER A 33 14.13 -2.71 2.77
C SER A 33 13.94 -4.23 2.74
N SER A 34 12.80 -4.75 3.17
CA SER A 34 12.53 -6.20 3.26
C SER A 34 11.11 -6.59 2.83
N LYS A 35 10.96 -7.82 2.32
CA LYS A 35 9.67 -8.41 1.95
C LYS A 35 8.73 -8.52 3.14
N ALA A 36 9.27 -8.87 4.31
CA ALA A 36 8.51 -8.97 5.55
C ALA A 36 7.96 -7.61 5.97
N GLY A 37 8.77 -6.54 5.88
CA GLY A 37 8.33 -5.16 6.13
C GLY A 37 7.18 -4.74 5.22
N ALA A 38 7.31 -4.99 3.91
CA ALA A 38 6.24 -4.70 2.95
C ALA A 38 4.94 -5.46 3.26
N LYS A 39 5.03 -6.76 3.60
CA LYS A 39 3.86 -7.56 4.03
C LYS A 39 3.21 -7.03 5.32
N ASN A 40 4.02 -6.57 6.27
CA ASN A 40 3.52 -5.93 7.49
C ASN A 40 2.80 -4.60 7.17
N GLY A 41 3.32 -3.81 6.23
CA GLY A 41 2.64 -2.63 5.69
C GLY A 41 1.27 -2.97 5.10
N ILE A 42 1.20 -3.98 4.23
CA ILE A 42 -0.07 -4.48 3.67
C ILE A 42 -1.03 -4.90 4.79
N ARG A 43 -0.55 -5.65 5.79
CA ARG A 43 -1.38 -6.08 6.92
C ARG A 43 -1.94 -4.88 7.69
N SER A 44 -1.11 -3.87 7.95
CA SER A 44 -1.53 -2.65 8.63
C SER A 44 -2.63 -1.93 7.84
N VAL A 45 -2.47 -1.76 6.53
CA VAL A 45 -3.48 -1.14 5.67
C VAL A 45 -4.79 -1.93 5.70
N ARG A 46 -4.74 -3.27 5.57
CA ARG A 46 -5.94 -4.11 5.62
C ARG A 46 -6.72 -4.01 6.93
N LEU A 47 -6.04 -3.79 8.05
CA LEU A 47 -6.67 -3.68 9.37
C LEU A 47 -7.19 -2.27 9.65
N ASN A 48 -6.41 -1.25 9.30
CA ASN A 48 -6.68 0.12 9.72
C ASN A 48 -7.49 0.91 8.67
N ALA A 49 -7.26 0.71 7.38
CA ALA A 49 -7.88 1.53 6.33
C ALA A 49 -9.42 1.41 6.29
N PRO A 50 -10.05 0.23 6.47
CA PRO A 50 -11.52 0.14 6.50
C PRO A 50 -12.17 0.87 7.68
N LEU A 51 -11.39 1.17 8.73
CA LEU A 51 -11.84 1.82 9.97
C LEU A 51 -11.40 3.29 10.06
N ALA A 52 -10.53 3.73 9.15
CA ALA A 52 -9.94 5.06 9.21
C ALA A 52 -10.97 6.14 8.84
N ARG A 53 -11.02 7.19 9.64
CA ARG A 53 -11.79 8.40 9.31
C ARG A 53 -11.00 9.27 8.35
N VAL A 54 -11.68 9.88 7.39
CA VAL A 54 -11.11 10.91 6.54
C VAL A 54 -10.98 12.19 7.36
N VAL A 55 -9.79 12.79 7.36
CA VAL A 55 -9.52 14.07 8.02
C VAL A 55 -8.94 15.00 6.97
N GLU A 56 -9.63 16.10 6.73
CA GLU A 56 -9.14 17.18 5.86
C GLU A 56 -8.08 17.99 6.62
N LYS A 57 -6.96 18.27 5.96
CA LYS A 57 -5.92 19.14 6.49
C LYS A 57 -5.71 20.26 5.48
N ASP A 58 -5.94 21.49 5.91
CA ASP A 58 -5.58 22.66 5.13
C ASP A 58 -4.06 22.73 4.95
N ALA A 59 -3.63 23.26 3.81
CA ALA A 59 -2.23 23.56 3.57
C ALA A 59 -1.75 24.54 4.67
N LYS A 60 -0.65 24.18 5.34
CA LYS A 60 0.03 25.08 6.27
C LYS A 60 0.67 26.24 5.52
#